data_AF-A0A3L7X8N6-F1
#
_entry.id   AF-A0A3L7X8N6-F1
#
_cell.length_a   1.000
_cell.length_b   1.000
_cell.length_c   1.000
_cell.angle_alpha   90.00
_cell.angle_beta   90.00
_cell.angle_gamma   90.00
#
_symmetry.space_group_name_H-M   'P 1'
#
loop_
_entity.id
_entity.type
_entity.pdbx_description
1 polymer ?
#
loop_
_entity_poly.entity_id
_entity_poly.type
_entity_poly.pdbx_seq_one_letter_code
_entity_poly.pdbx_strand_id
1 'polypeptide(L)'
;MPVNANPNAHLHSKWSAPLLCFDGYATVARASVQALVRSGVQVEVEPFNTDPNYMRLLDAQSAGDWAQILKQRVGPGVHVTYNLPVSPTDQQNVFATQRLQHPGHLAYVGASMLETDRVPASWVRACQSMDEIW
;
A
#
# COMPACT_ATOMS: atom_id res chain seq x y z
N MET A 1 16.65 30.29 -14.85
CA MET A 1 15.86 29.86 -13.66
C MET A 1 16.12 28.36 -13.50
N PRO A 2 16.66 27.86 -12.38
CA PRO A 2 16.72 26.43 -12.19
C PRO A 2 15.29 25.91 -12.06
N VAL A 3 14.97 24.85 -12.78
CA VAL A 3 13.73 24.10 -12.61
C VAL A 3 13.70 23.67 -11.15
N ASN A 4 12.70 24.09 -10.38
CA ASN A 4 12.48 23.58 -9.03
C ASN A 4 12.26 22.08 -9.14
N ALA A 5 13.31 21.30 -8.88
CA ALA A 5 13.21 19.85 -8.77
C ALA A 5 12.21 19.55 -7.67
N ASN A 6 11.24 18.67 -7.94
CA ASN A 6 10.27 18.27 -6.93
C ASN A 6 11.03 17.67 -5.73
N PRO A 7 10.91 18.25 -4.51
CA PRO A 7 11.67 17.80 -3.37
C PRO A 7 11.41 16.34 -3.01
N ASN A 8 10.26 15.77 -3.39
CA ASN A 8 9.87 14.41 -3.03
C ASN A 8 10.31 13.34 -4.05
N ALA A 9 10.95 13.73 -5.16
CA ALA A 9 11.30 12.80 -6.24
C ALA A 9 12.26 11.67 -5.82
N HIS A 10 12.96 11.86 -4.70
CA HIS A 10 13.87 10.86 -4.10
C HIS A 10 13.17 9.92 -3.11
N LEU A 11 11.92 10.20 -2.74
CA LEU A 11 11.15 9.38 -1.81
C LEU A 11 10.49 8.24 -2.59
N HIS A 12 10.69 7.02 -2.11
CA HIS A 12 10.15 5.80 -2.70
C HIS A 12 9.24 5.09 -1.70
N SER A 13 8.14 4.53 -2.18
CA SER A 13 7.29 3.64 -1.40
C SER A 13 6.79 2.47 -2.22
N LYS A 14 6.66 1.30 -1.58
CA LYS A 14 5.99 0.12 -2.13
C LYS A 14 4.71 -0.13 -1.34
N TRP A 15 3.59 -0.33 -2.01
CA TRP A 15 2.28 -0.54 -1.38
C TRP A 15 1.71 -1.91 -1.72
N SER A 16 1.64 -2.80 -0.74
CA SER A 16 0.87 -4.05 -0.82
C SER A 16 -0.53 -3.77 -0.28
N ALA A 17 -1.52 -3.61 -1.16
CA ALA A 17 -2.84 -3.06 -0.80
C ALA A 17 -3.98 -3.56 -1.73
N PRO A 18 -5.25 -3.55 -1.28
CA PRO A 18 -6.39 -3.95 -2.11
C PRO A 18 -6.78 -2.83 -3.09
N LEU A 19 -5.96 -2.53 -4.10
CA LEU A 19 -6.13 -1.31 -4.90
C LEU A 19 -7.16 -1.42 -6.03
N LEU A 20 -7.41 -2.61 -6.56
CA LEU A 20 -8.18 -2.80 -7.79
C LEU A 20 -9.51 -3.52 -7.55
N CYS A 21 -10.24 -3.14 -6.50
CA CYS A 21 -11.58 -3.63 -6.18
C CYS A 21 -12.50 -2.49 -5.70
N PHE A 22 -13.79 -2.79 -5.54
CA PHE A 22 -14.81 -1.78 -5.25
C PHE A 22 -15.05 -1.50 -3.76
N ASP A 23 -14.25 -2.07 -2.85
CA ASP A 23 -14.46 -1.86 -1.42
C ASP A 23 -13.98 -0.48 -0.91
N GLY A 24 -14.40 -0.13 0.31
CA GLY A 24 -14.07 1.16 0.93
C GLY A 24 -12.58 1.32 1.23
N TYR A 25 -11.91 0.24 1.62
CA TYR A 25 -10.48 0.23 1.93
C TYR A 25 -9.63 0.45 0.69
N ALA A 26 -10.04 -0.16 -0.42
CA ALA A 26 -9.49 0.06 -1.75
C ALA A 26 -9.58 1.52 -2.15
N THR A 27 -10.70 2.18 -1.84
CA THR A 27 -10.90 3.60 -2.11
C THR A 27 -9.91 4.46 -1.33
N VAL A 28 -9.70 4.18 -0.03
CA VAL A 28 -8.73 4.90 0.80
C VAL A 28 -7.29 4.64 0.35
N ALA A 29 -6.94 3.39 0.08
CA ALA A 29 -5.60 3.00 -0.40
C ALA A 29 -5.28 3.68 -1.74
N ARG A 30 -6.22 3.67 -2.69
CA ARG A 30 -6.09 4.39 -3.97
C ARG A 30 -5.91 5.88 -3.79
N ALA A 31 -6.73 6.51 -2.95
CA ALA A 31 -6.62 7.94 -2.68
C ALA A 31 -5.24 8.31 -2.10
N SER A 32 -4.72 7.48 -1.21
CA SER A 32 -3.39 7.63 -0.61
C SER A 32 -2.28 7.51 -1.65
N VAL A 33 -2.28 6.44 -2.45
CA VAL A 33 -1.31 6.22 -3.54
C VAL A 33 -1.34 7.38 -4.55
N GLN A 34 -2.54 7.78 -4.98
CA GLN A 34 -2.67 8.89 -5.94
C GLN A 34 -2.19 10.22 -5.35
N ALA A 35 -2.43 10.48 -4.05
CA ALA A 35 -1.94 11.69 -3.39
C ALA A 35 -0.40 11.71 -3.32
N LEU A 36 0.23 10.57 -3.05
CA LEU A 36 1.69 10.42 -3.06
C LEU A 36 2.27 10.66 -4.45
N VAL A 37 1.69 10.02 -5.48
CA VAL A 37 2.10 10.21 -6.87
C VAL A 37 1.96 11.67 -7.30
N ARG A 38 0.84 12.33 -6.99
CA ARG A 38 0.65 13.77 -7.27
C ARG A 38 1.65 14.67 -6.53
N SER A 39 2.12 14.23 -5.37
CA SER A 39 3.15 14.92 -4.59
C SER A 39 4.57 14.66 -5.10
N GLY A 40 4.72 13.78 -6.10
CA GLY A 40 5.98 13.39 -6.74
C GLY A 40 6.78 12.33 -6.02
N VAL A 41 6.18 11.60 -5.09
CA VAL A 41 6.77 10.38 -4.51
C VAL A 41 6.73 9.29 -5.58
N GLN A 42 7.80 8.50 -5.71
CA GLN A 42 7.78 7.32 -6.57
C GLN A 42 7.08 6.17 -5.85
N VAL A 43 6.03 5.64 -6.45
CA VAL A 43 5.21 4.60 -5.83
C VAL A 43 5.22 3.35 -6.70
N GLU A 44 5.67 2.25 -6.12
CA GLU A 44 5.39 0.91 -6.63
C GLU A 44 4.16 0.36 -5.91
N VAL A 45 3.32 -0.36 -6.63
CA VAL A 45 2.14 -1.00 -6.06
C VAL A 45 2.14 -2.50 -6.34
N GLU A 46 1.68 -3.26 -5.36
CA GLU A 46 1.42 -4.69 -5.45
C GLU A 46 -0.04 -4.94 -5.02
N PRO A 47 -0.98 -4.84 -5.97
CA PRO A 47 -2.39 -5.04 -5.66
C PRO A 47 -2.70 -6.48 -5.27
N PHE A 48 -3.56 -6.67 -4.28
CA PHE A 48 -4.18 -7.95 -3.96
C PHE A 48 -5.71 -7.84 -3.92
N ASN A 49 -6.42 -8.97 -3.82
CA ASN A 49 -7.90 -9.02 -3.80
C ASN A 49 -8.56 -8.22 -4.95
N THR A 50 -7.95 -8.24 -6.13
CA THR A 50 -8.37 -7.44 -7.27
C THR A 50 -9.66 -7.98 -7.91
N ASP A 51 -10.58 -7.10 -8.28
CA ASP A 51 -11.74 -7.41 -9.12
C ASP A 51 -11.35 -7.21 -10.60
N PRO A 52 -11.50 -8.24 -11.47
CA PRO A 52 -11.12 -8.15 -12.88
C PRO A 52 -11.91 -7.08 -13.66
N ASN A 53 -13.07 -6.63 -13.16
CA ASN A 53 -13.87 -5.59 -13.79
C ASN A 53 -13.49 -4.18 -13.34
N TYR A 54 -12.73 -4.02 -12.26
CA TYR A 54 -12.42 -2.70 -11.71
C TYR A 54 -11.83 -1.75 -12.75
N MET A 55 -10.72 -2.14 -13.37
CA MET A 55 -10.05 -1.35 -14.41
C MET A 55 -10.90 -1.13 -15.66
N ARG A 56 -11.86 -2.03 -15.95
CA ARG A 56 -12.72 -1.96 -17.14
C ARG A 56 -13.85 -0.96 -17.00
N LEU A 57 -14.23 -0.63 -15.76
CA LEU A 57 -15.31 0.33 -15.48
C LEU A 57 -14.79 1.75 -15.24
N LEU A 58 -13.47 1.95 -15.22
CA LEU A 58 -12.87 3.27 -15.18
C LEU A 58 -13.03 4.00 -16.52
N ASP A 59 -13.10 5.32 -16.47
CA ASP A 59 -12.90 6.13 -17.67
C ASP A 59 -11.48 5.95 -18.22
N ALA A 60 -11.28 6.31 -19.50
CA ALA A 60 -10.01 6.07 -20.20
C ALA A 60 -8.81 6.78 -19.55
N GLN A 61 -9.02 7.96 -18.96
CA GLN A 61 -7.96 8.71 -18.29
C GLN A 61 -7.55 8.01 -16.99
N SER A 62 -8.51 7.71 -16.12
CA SER A 62 -8.29 7.01 -14.87
C SER A 62 -7.64 5.63 -15.07
N ALA A 63 -8.08 4.88 -16.08
CA ALA A 63 -7.48 3.60 -16.43
C ALA A 63 -6.03 3.76 -16.91
N GLY A 64 -5.75 4.78 -17.72
CA GLY A 64 -4.41 5.11 -18.20
C GLY A 64 -3.46 5.46 -17.06
N ASP A 65 -3.90 6.31 -16.12
CA ASP A 65 -3.11 6.73 -14.96
C ASP A 65 -2.75 5.53 -14.07
N TRP A 66 -3.73 4.67 -13.76
CA TRP A 66 -3.48 3.45 -13.00
C TRP A 66 -2.57 2.48 -13.74
N ALA A 67 -2.71 2.34 -15.06
CA ALA A 67 -1.84 1.48 -15.86
C ALA A 67 -0.36 1.95 -15.84
N GLN A 68 -0.10 3.25 -15.69
CA GLN A 68 1.25 3.77 -15.48
C GLN A 68 1.79 3.43 -14.10
N ILE A 69 0.99 3.66 -13.04
CA ILE A 69 1.38 3.35 -11.66
C ILE A 69 1.69 1.85 -11.50
N LEU A 70 0.87 0.96 -12.08
CA LEU A 70 1.06 -0.50 -11.99
C LEU A 70 2.36 -1.00 -12.64
N LYS A 71 2.88 -0.27 -13.62
CA LYS A 71 4.14 -0.59 -14.32
C LYS A 71 5.37 -0.08 -13.58
N GLN A 72 5.19 0.86 -12.66
CA GLN A 72 6.30 1.46 -11.94
C GLN A 72 7.00 0.43 -11.06
N ARG A 73 8.33 0.49 -11.04
CA ARG A 73 9.20 -0.24 -10.12
C ARG A 73 10.12 0.76 -9.47
N VAL A 74 10.26 0.67 -8.16
CA VAL A 74 11.02 1.66 -7.37
C VAL A 74 12.14 0.98 -6.60
N GLY A 75 13.19 1.75 -6.29
CA GLY A 75 14.27 1.29 -5.42
C GLY A 75 13.82 1.16 -3.95
N PRO A 76 14.73 0.76 -3.05
CA PRO A 76 14.39 0.57 -1.64
C PRO A 76 13.84 1.87 -1.04
N GLY A 77 12.71 1.75 -0.36
CA GLY A 77 11.94 2.84 0.22
C GLY A 77 11.08 2.33 1.37
N VAL A 78 10.01 3.02 1.73
CA VAL A 78 9.05 2.53 2.74
C VAL A 78 8.15 1.46 2.14
N HIS A 79 8.02 0.30 2.80
CA HIS A 79 7.03 -0.70 2.43
C HIS A 79 5.78 -0.54 3.30
N VAL A 80 4.63 -0.36 2.66
CA VAL A 80 3.33 -0.22 3.32
C VAL A 80 2.51 -1.48 3.05
N THR A 81 2.13 -2.18 4.11
CA THR A 81 1.17 -3.28 4.07
C THR A 81 -0.19 -2.77 4.54
N TYR A 82 -1.10 -2.55 3.59
CA TYR A 82 -2.47 -2.12 3.87
C TYR A 82 -3.38 -3.34 3.96
N ASN A 83 -3.45 -3.98 5.13
CA ASN A 83 -4.16 -5.24 5.33
C ASN A 83 -4.57 -5.44 6.80
N LEU A 84 -5.28 -6.53 7.09
CA LEU A 84 -5.43 -7.04 8.45
C LEU A 84 -4.05 -7.44 9.00
N PRO A 85 -3.73 -7.15 10.28
CA PRO A 85 -2.47 -7.57 10.89
C PRO A 85 -2.31 -9.09 10.95
N VAL A 86 -3.42 -9.80 11.13
CA VAL A 86 -3.50 -11.27 11.22
C VAL A 86 -4.62 -11.77 10.32
N SER A 87 -4.35 -12.82 9.56
CA SER A 87 -5.32 -13.47 8.68
C SER A 87 -6.42 -14.14 9.50
N PRO A 88 -7.71 -13.88 9.22
CA PRO A 88 -8.80 -14.52 9.94
C PRO A 88 -8.92 -16.01 9.63
N THR A 89 -8.44 -16.45 8.47
CA THR A 89 -8.58 -17.82 7.96
C THR A 89 -7.66 -18.80 8.67
N ASP A 90 -6.40 -18.42 8.87
CA ASP A 90 -5.33 -19.32 9.33
C ASP A 90 -4.48 -18.73 10.47
N GLN A 91 -4.86 -17.55 10.98
CA GLN A 91 -4.20 -16.87 12.09
C GLN A 91 -2.73 -16.50 11.84
N GLN A 92 -2.29 -16.45 10.57
CA GLN A 92 -0.95 -16.00 10.22
C GLN A 92 -0.77 -14.50 10.46
N ASN A 93 0.41 -14.13 10.97
CA ASN A 93 0.83 -12.73 11.08
C ASN A 93 1.17 -12.18 9.69
N VAL A 94 0.21 -11.50 9.07
CA VAL A 94 0.32 -10.96 7.70
C VAL A 94 1.44 -9.94 7.62
N PHE A 95 1.56 -9.07 8.61
CA PHE A 95 2.56 -8.01 8.66
C PHE A 95 3.99 -8.55 8.69
N ALA A 96 4.27 -9.51 9.57
CA ALA A 96 5.57 -10.16 9.62
C ALA A 96 5.87 -10.94 8.32
N THR A 97 4.88 -11.64 7.77
CA THR A 97 5.03 -12.36 6.48
C THR A 97 5.36 -11.40 5.35
N GLN A 98 4.67 -10.26 5.25
CA GLN A 98 4.91 -9.25 4.23
C GLN A 98 6.30 -8.64 4.35
N ARG A 99 6.76 -8.34 5.56
CA ARG A 99 8.14 -7.87 5.84
C ARG A 99 9.19 -8.90 5.41
N LEU A 100 8.94 -10.18 5.68
CA LEU A 100 9.85 -11.27 5.28
C LEU A 100 9.89 -11.47 3.75
N GLN A 101 8.76 -11.33 3.06
CA GLN A 101 8.67 -11.45 1.61
C GLN A 101 9.27 -10.26 0.85
N HIS A 102 9.41 -9.12 1.52
CA HIS A 102 9.93 -7.89 0.95
C HIS A 102 11.14 -7.38 1.76
N PRO A 103 12.29 -8.09 1.75
CA PRO A 103 13.46 -7.63 2.48
C PRO A 103 14.11 -6.40 1.82
N GLY A 104 14.81 -5.59 2.61
CA GLY A 104 15.65 -4.49 2.10
C GLY A 104 14.97 -3.13 1.97
N HIS A 105 13.74 -2.98 2.47
CA HIS A 105 13.09 -1.67 2.61
C HIS A 105 13.65 -0.89 3.81
N LEU A 106 13.56 0.45 3.74
CA LEU A 106 14.11 1.34 4.77
C LEU A 106 13.26 1.35 6.05
N ALA A 107 11.95 1.16 5.89
CA ALA A 107 10.99 1.03 6.98
C ALA A 107 9.77 0.24 6.49
N TYR A 108 9.03 -0.34 7.44
CA TYR A 108 7.84 -1.14 7.22
C TYR A 108 6.67 -0.56 8.01
N VAL A 109 5.60 -0.20 7.30
CA VAL A 109 4.39 0.38 7.86
C VAL A 109 3.23 -0.60 7.71
N GLY A 110 2.51 -0.86 8.79
CA GLY A 110 1.24 -1.59 8.76
C GLY A 110 0.06 -0.63 8.81
N ALA A 111 -0.79 -0.62 7.78
CA ALA A 111 -2.01 0.18 7.77
C ALA A 111 -3.22 -0.77 7.92
N SER A 112 -3.95 -0.65 9.03
CA SER A 112 -4.99 -1.63 9.36
C SER A 112 -6.31 -1.37 8.64
N MET A 113 -6.86 -2.41 8.03
CA MET A 113 -8.16 -2.36 7.35
C MET A 113 -9.38 -2.45 8.29
N LEU A 114 -9.27 -2.46 9.62
CA LEU A 114 -10.45 -2.55 10.50
C LEU A 114 -10.34 -1.64 11.72
N GLU A 115 -11.51 -1.26 12.26
CA GLU A 115 -11.61 -0.55 13.53
C GLU A 115 -10.93 -1.35 14.66
N THR A 116 -10.26 -0.63 15.56
CA THR A 116 -9.37 -1.21 16.56
C THR A 116 -10.03 -1.46 17.92
N ASP A 117 -11.37 -1.42 18.03
CA ASP A 117 -12.03 -1.73 19.30
C ASP A 117 -11.92 -3.23 19.63
N ARG A 118 -11.51 -3.54 20.86
CA ARG A 118 -11.35 -4.91 21.39
C ARG A 118 -10.58 -5.88 20.46
N VAL A 119 -9.55 -5.38 19.78
CA VAL A 119 -8.74 -6.22 18.89
C VAL A 119 -8.05 -7.37 19.64
N PRO A 120 -7.90 -8.55 19.01
CA PRO A 120 -7.20 -9.68 19.62
C PRO A 120 -5.75 -9.36 19.99
N ALA A 121 -5.23 -9.97 21.05
CA ALA A 121 -3.82 -9.81 21.43
C ALA A 121 -2.83 -10.27 20.34
N SER A 122 -3.25 -11.15 19.41
CA SER A 122 -2.46 -11.53 18.24
C SER A 122 -2.28 -10.35 17.26
N TRP A 123 -3.27 -9.47 17.13
CA TRP A 123 -3.16 -8.28 16.28
C TRP A 123 -2.15 -7.29 16.84
N VAL A 124 -2.20 -7.03 18.15
CA VAL A 124 -1.23 -6.15 18.82
C VAL A 124 0.20 -6.64 18.58
N ARG A 125 0.43 -7.95 18.73
CA ARG A 125 1.74 -8.56 18.46
C ARG A 125 2.17 -8.47 17.00
N ALA A 126 1.23 -8.61 16.06
CA ALA A 126 1.51 -8.42 14.65
C ALA A 126 1.91 -6.97 14.35
N CYS A 127 1.17 -6.00 14.91
CA CYS A 127 1.48 -4.58 14.78
C CYS A 127 2.86 -4.22 15.35
N GLN A 128 3.28 -4.84 16.45
CA GLN A 128 4.62 -4.63 17.05
C GLN A 128 5.79 -5.09 16.15
N SER A 129 5.53 -5.84 15.08
CA SER A 129 6.56 -6.24 14.11
C SER A 129 6.83 -5.18 13.02
N MET A 130 6.05 -4.10 13.00
CA MET A 130 6.19 -2.99 12.06
C MET A 130 6.92 -1.82 12.71
N ASP A 131 7.53 -0.98 11.88
CA ASP A 131 8.22 0.22 12.35
C ASP A 131 7.23 1.36 12.62
N GLU A 132 6.06 1.34 11.97
CA GLU A 132 4.93 2.26 12.22
C GLU A 132 3.58 1.58 11.93
N ILE A 133 2.52 2.07 12.58
CA ILE A 133 1.13 1.61 12.39
C ILE A 133 0.21 2.78 12.11
N TRP A 134 -0.60 2.67 11.06
CA TRP A 134 -1.59 3.67 10.61
C TRP A 134 -3.03 3.13 10.69
#